data_AF-A0A916X0R2-F1
#
_entry.id   AF-A0A916X0R2-F1
#
_cell.length_a   1.000
_cell.length_b   1.000
_cell.length_c   1.000
_cell.angle_alpha   90.00
_cell.angle_beta   90.00
_cell.angle_gamma   90.00
#
_symmetry.space_group_name_H-M   'P 1'
#
loop_
_entity.id
_entity.type
_entity.pdbx_description
1 polymer ?
#
loop_
_entity_poly.entity_id
_entity_poly.type
_entity_poly.pdbx_seq_one_letter_code
_entity_poly.pdbx_strand_id
1 'polypeptide(L)' 'MHMPFPFDRNAYHHEHERPRNERLVFLRSEAERLQLVDMWEMILTADYQVSDIEKLDYERREEFLDVIELLVKAFDA' A
#
# COMPACT_ATOMS: atom_id res chain seq x y z
N MET A 1 50.53 3.04 13.25
CA MET A 1 49.20 3.67 13.29
C MET A 1 48.21 2.72 12.65
N HIS A 2 47.29 2.17 13.45
CA HIS A 2 46.23 1.27 13.03
C HIS A 2 45.00 2.12 12.68
N MET A 3 44.43 1.95 11.48
CA MET A 3 43.01 2.19 11.26
C MET A 3 42.46 1.00 10.48
N PRO A 4 41.81 0.04 11.16
CA PRO A 4 40.97 -0.92 10.46
C PRO A 4 39.65 -0.22 10.14
N PHE A 5 39.32 -0.03 8.85
CA PHE A 5 37.97 0.31 8.45
C PHE A 5 37.16 -1.00 8.41
N PRO A 6 36.18 -1.22 9.30
CA PRO A 6 35.23 -2.29 9.10
C PRO A 6 34.17 -1.76 8.13
N PHE A 7 34.39 -1.91 6.83
CA PHE A 7 33.25 -1.87 5.90
C PHE A 7 32.50 -3.18 6.09
N ASP A 8 31.52 -3.14 6.97
CA ASP A 8 30.57 -4.23 7.18
C ASP A 8 29.78 -4.40 5.88
N ARG A 9 30.14 -5.42 5.08
CA ARG A 9 29.49 -5.71 3.78
C ARG A 9 27.99 -6.03 3.93
N ASN A 10 27.51 -6.26 5.15
CA ASN A 10 26.11 -6.52 5.44
C ASN A 10 25.28 -5.25 5.75
N ALA A 11 25.88 -4.07 5.73
CA ALA A 11 25.15 -2.80 5.90
C ALA A 11 24.64 -2.20 4.59
N TYR A 12 24.59 -2.97 3.50
CA TYR A 12 23.83 -2.60 2.30
C TYR A 12 22.34 -2.83 2.56
N HIS A 13 21.70 -1.87 3.24
CA HIS A 13 20.25 -1.73 3.16
C HIS A 13 19.93 -1.27 1.74
N HIS A 14 19.19 -2.08 0.99
CA HIS A 14 18.71 -1.69 -0.33
C HIS A 14 17.90 -0.39 -0.19
N GLU A 15 18.41 0.69 -0.77
CA GLU A 15 17.81 2.04 -0.83
C GLU A 15 16.45 2.06 -1.56
N HIS A 16 16.01 0.89 -2.05
CA HIS A 16 14.82 0.66 -2.85
C HIS A 16 13.91 -0.42 -2.27
N GLU A 17 14.07 -0.80 -1.00
CA GLU A 17 12.94 -1.37 -0.26
C GLU A 17 11.89 -0.27 -0.15
N ARG A 18 10.99 -0.20 -1.14
CA ARG A 18 9.76 0.56 -1.00
C ARG A 18 9.08 -0.03 0.23
N PRO A 19 8.88 0.73 1.32
CA PRO A 19 8.18 0.20 2.48
C PRO A 19 6.88 -0.38 1.97
N ARG A 20 6.66 -1.67 2.23
CA ARG A 20 5.41 -2.33 1.90
C ARG A 20 4.32 -1.50 2.55
N ASN A 21 3.40 -0.95 1.77
CA ASN A 21 2.39 -0.04 2.32
C ASN A 21 1.49 -0.86 3.25
N GLU A 22 1.80 -0.86 4.55
CA GLU A 22 1.13 -1.68 5.56
C GLU A 22 -0.36 -1.38 5.61
N ARG A 23 -0.71 -0.10 5.38
CA ARG A 23 -2.07 0.39 5.27
C ARG A 23 -2.81 -0.25 4.10
N LEU A 24 -2.19 -0.33 2.92
CA LEU A 24 -2.76 -1.06 1.77
C LEU A 24 -3.04 -2.52 2.11
N VAL A 25 -2.07 -3.21 2.74
CA VAL A 25 -2.24 -4.63 3.11
C VAL A 25 -3.39 -4.80 4.10
N PHE A 26 -3.46 -3.96 5.13
CA PHE A 26 -4.52 -3.97 6.12
C PHE A 26 -5.89 -3.70 5.48
N LEU A 27 -6.03 -2.60 4.74
CA LEU A 27 -7.30 -2.22 4.11
C LEU A 27 -7.75 -3.24 3.07
N ARG A 28 -6.82 -3.89 2.36
CA ARG A 28 -7.17 -4.98 1.45
C ARG A 28 -7.74 -6.19 2.20
N SER A 29 -7.11 -6.58 3.31
CA SER A 29 -7.61 -7.66 4.17
C SER A 29 -8.99 -7.34 4.76
N GLU A 30 -9.21 -6.11 5.20
CA GLU A 30 -10.52 -5.68 5.73
C GLU A 30 -11.59 -5.63 4.63
N ALA A 31 -11.24 -5.14 3.44
CA ALA A 31 -12.14 -5.18 2.29
C ALA A 31 -12.53 -6.62 1.91
N GLU A 32 -11.59 -7.57 1.99
CA GLU A 32 -11.89 -9.00 1.78
C GLU A 32 -12.82 -9.56 2.87
N ARG A 33 -12.54 -9.25 4.14
CA ARG A 33 -13.38 -9.67 5.27
C ARG A 33 -14.81 -9.15 5.17
N LEU A 34 -14.98 -7.90 4.74
CA LEU A 34 -16.27 -7.22 4.60
C LEU A 34 -16.94 -7.45 3.23
N GLN A 35 -16.36 -8.28 2.37
CA GLN A 35 -16.85 -8.55 1.00
C GLN A 35 -16.96 -7.29 0.11
N LEU A 36 -16.08 -6.31 0.34
CA LEU A 36 -15.99 -5.05 -0.42
C LEU A 36 -15.04 -5.14 -1.63
N VAL A 37 -14.57 -6.33 -2.00
CA VAL A 37 -13.62 -6.53 -3.10
C VAL A 37 -14.18 -6.03 -4.44
N ASP A 38 -15.44 -6.30 -4.72
CA ASP A 38 -16.09 -5.82 -5.96
C ASP A 38 -16.17 -4.29 -5.98
N MET A 39 -16.43 -3.66 -4.83
CA MET A 39 -16.43 -2.19 -4.70
C MET A 39 -15.03 -1.62 -4.89
N TRP A 40 -14.01 -2.26 -4.32
CA TRP A 40 -12.62 -1.90 -4.50
C TRP A 40 -12.23 -1.88 -5.99
N GLU A 41 -12.55 -2.96 -6.72
CA GLU A 41 -12.25 -3.07 -8.15
C GLU A 41 -13.07 -2.10 -8.99
N MET A 42 -14.34 -1.89 -8.62
CA MET A 42 -15.21 -0.92 -9.27
C MET A 42 -14.67 0.51 -9.14
N ILE A 43 -14.26 0.93 -7.93
CA ILE A 43 -13.70 2.28 -7.69
C ILE A 43 -12.39 2.47 -8.47
N LEU A 44 -11.49 1.48 -8.45
CA LEU A 44 -10.26 1.54 -9.26
C LEU A 44 -10.56 1.72 -10.75
N THR A 45 -11.57 1.04 -11.26
CA THR A 45 -11.93 1.10 -12.68
C THR A 45 -12.67 2.40 -13.02
N ALA A 46 -13.62 2.83 -12.19
CA ALA A 46 -14.50 3.97 -12.46
C ALA A 46 -13.81 5.31 -12.24
N ASP A 47 -13.16 5.48 -11.08
CA ASP A 47 -12.58 6.77 -10.66
C ASP A 47 -11.12 6.90 -11.11
N TYR A 48 -10.39 5.79 -11.17
CA TYR A 48 -8.96 5.81 -11.46
C TYR A 48 -8.58 5.23 -12.83
N GLN A 49 -9.51 4.59 -13.54
CA GLN A 49 -9.31 3.99 -14.86
C GLN A 49 -8.19 2.94 -14.89
N VAL A 50 -7.96 2.26 -13.77
CA VAL A 50 -6.97 1.19 -13.64
C VAL A 50 -7.60 -0.09 -13.11
N SER A 51 -6.99 -1.22 -13.42
CA SER A 51 -7.38 -2.53 -12.90
C SER A 51 -6.65 -2.93 -11.61
N ASP A 52 -5.65 -2.15 -11.21
CA ASP A 52 -4.71 -2.50 -10.14
C ASP A 52 -4.21 -1.22 -9.48
N ILE A 53 -4.18 -1.22 -8.16
CA ILE A 53 -3.70 -0.11 -7.33
C ILE A 53 -2.20 0.18 -7.56
N GLU A 54 -1.41 -0.80 -7.97
CA GLU A 54 0.02 -0.59 -8.25
C GLU A 54 0.27 0.27 -9.49
N LYS A 55 -0.76 0.46 -10.33
CA LYS A 55 -0.73 1.39 -11.48
C LYS A 55 -0.98 2.84 -11.07
N LEU A 56 -1.40 3.10 -9.83
CA LEU A 56 -1.56 4.45 -9.30
C LEU A 56 -0.22 5.04 -8.88
N ASP A 57 -0.07 6.34 -9.13
CA ASP A 57 0.95 7.14 -8.47
C ASP A 57 0.68 7.22 -6.96
N TYR A 58 1.66 7.75 -6.22
CA TYR A 58 1.59 7.78 -4.76
C TYR A 58 0.39 8.61 -4.24
N GLU A 59 0.13 9.77 -4.83
CA GLU A 59 -0.93 10.68 -4.39
C GLU A 59 -2.32 10.06 -4.60
N ARG A 60 -2.60 9.55 -5.80
CA ARG A 60 -3.88 8.91 -6.11
C ARG A 60 -4.08 7.61 -5.36
N ARG A 61 -2.99 6.90 -5.04
CA ARG A 61 -3.03 5.72 -4.17
C ARG A 61 -3.47 6.08 -2.76
N GLU A 62 -2.90 7.12 -2.16
CA GLU A 62 -3.30 7.54 -0.81
C GLU A 62 -4.76 8.03 -0.79
N GLU A 63 -5.19 8.80 -1.79
CA GLU A 63 -6.60 9.20 -1.93
C GLU A 63 -7.54 7.99 -2.02
N PHE A 64 -7.16 6.98 -2.82
CA PHE A 64 -7.94 5.75 -2.93
C PHE A 64 -8.02 5.01 -1.59
N LEU A 65 -6.91 4.90 -0.86
CA LEU A 65 -6.87 4.25 0.45
C LEU A 65 -7.72 5.00 1.48
N ASP A 66 -7.78 6.34 1.43
CA ASP A 66 -8.67 7.15 2.27
C ASP A 66 -10.15 6.81 2.02
N VAL A 67 -10.54 6.64 0.75
CA VAL A 67 -11.92 6.24 0.38
C VAL A 67 -12.23 4.84 0.89
N ILE A 68 -11.32 3.87 0.70
CA ILE A 68 -11.54 2.52 1.20
C ILE A 68 -11.60 2.48 2.73
N GLU A 69 -10.75 3.24 3.43
CA GLU A 69 -10.79 3.32 4.88
C GLU A 69 -12.15 3.82 5.39
N LEU A 70 -12.73 4.81 4.72
CA LEU A 70 -14.07 5.28 5.03
C LEU A 70 -15.12 4.20 4.80
N LEU A 71 -15.03 3.44 3.71
CA LEU A 71 -15.94 2.33 3.42
C LEU A 71 -15.82 1.20 4.45
N VAL A 72 -14.59 0.78 4.78
CA VAL A 72 -14.35 -0.23 5.82
C VAL A 72 -15.00 0.22 7.14
N LYS A 73 -14.77 1.46 7.57
CA LYS A 73 -15.39 2.01 8.80
C LYS A 73 -16.92 2.06 8.75
N ALA A 74 -17.49 2.31 7.58
CA ALA A 74 -18.95 2.37 7.42
C ALA A 74 -19.62 0.99 7.46
N PHE A 75 -18.93 -0.06 6.99
CA PHE A 75 -19.46 -1.43 6.92
C PHE A 75 -19.05 -2.32 8.11
N ASP A 76 -18.05 -1.91 8.89
CA ASP A 76 -17.63 -2.57 10.13
C ASP A 76 -18.44 -2.11 11.37
N ALA A 77 -19.60 -1.49 11.14
CA ALA A 77 -20.47 -0.92 12.18
C ALA A 77 -21.32 -1.96 12.92
#